data_AF-A0A094YNU3-F1
#
_entry.id   AF-A0A094YNU3-F1
#
_cell.length_a   1.000
_cell.length_b   1.000
_cell.length_c   1.000
_cell.angle_alpha   90.00
_cell.angle_beta   90.00
_cell.angle_gamma   90.00
#
_symmetry.space_group_name_H-M   'P 1'
#
loop_
_entity.id
_entity.type
_entity.pdbx_description
1 polymer ?
#
loop_
_entity_poly.entity_id
_entity_poly.type
_entity_poly.pdbx_seq_one_letter_code
_entity_poly.pdbx_strand_id
1 'polypeptide(L)'
;MLKPGKSVFLKTTLASLLFFGLASCAETSSLMGNHLNAAQRYRGSAKQMEKDANEQSVILNHLSAANKYANAGLTRLQSASEYGELGNPAQASNEYHKASEDFTQAAAESQKAIGVTP
;
A
#
# COMPACT_ATOMS: atom_id res chain seq x y z
N MET A 1 64.15 -59.36 -0.28
CA MET A 1 62.90 -59.37 0.52
C MET A 1 62.75 -58.01 1.19
N LEU A 2 61.88 -57.14 0.68
CA LEU A 2 61.50 -55.87 1.31
C LEU A 2 60.02 -55.65 0.97
N LYS A 3 59.16 -55.71 1.99
CA LYS A 3 57.80 -55.18 1.94
C LYS A 3 57.78 -53.97 2.86
N PRO A 4 57.39 -52.79 2.35
CA PRO A 4 56.26 -52.12 2.97
C PRO A 4 55.40 -51.41 1.92
N GLY A 5 54.16 -51.86 1.75
CA GLY A 5 53.20 -51.26 0.82
C GLY A 5 51.81 -51.28 1.41
N LYS A 6 51.58 -50.54 2.51
CA LYS A 6 50.22 -50.31 3.07
C LYS A 6 50.02 -48.95 3.76
N SER A 7 51.06 -48.15 4.02
CA SER A 7 50.94 -46.89 4.77
C SER A 7 50.83 -45.62 3.91
N VAL A 8 51.06 -45.71 2.59
CA VAL A 8 51.07 -44.54 1.70
C VAL A 8 49.66 -44.22 1.17
N PHE A 9 48.85 -45.25 0.90
CA PHE A 9 47.52 -45.09 0.32
C PHE A 9 46.46 -44.53 1.28
N LEU A 10 46.67 -44.61 2.59
CA LEU A 10 45.71 -44.11 3.57
C LEU A 10 45.91 -42.61 3.87
N LYS A 11 47.12 -42.08 3.60
CA LYS A 11 47.46 -40.67 3.87
C LYS A 11 47.04 -39.74 2.73
N THR A 12 47.07 -40.21 1.50
CA THR A 12 46.67 -39.42 0.32
C THR A 12 45.17 -39.19 0.25
N THR A 13 44.35 -40.19 0.60
CA THR A 13 42.88 -40.04 0.56
C THR A 13 42.34 -39.15 1.67
N LEU A 14 42.98 -39.13 2.85
CA LEU A 14 42.57 -38.28 3.97
C LEU A 14 42.93 -36.80 3.74
N ALA A 15 44.02 -36.53 3.00
CA ALA A 15 44.42 -35.17 2.63
C ALA A 15 43.50 -34.54 1.57
N SER A 16 42.90 -35.33 0.68
CA SER A 16 41.96 -34.84 -0.34
C SER A 16 40.59 -34.44 0.24
N LEU A 17 40.16 -35.08 1.34
CA LEU A 17 38.91 -34.75 2.03
C LEU A 17 39.02 -33.50 2.93
N LEU A 18 40.22 -33.17 3.41
CA LEU A 18 40.47 -31.96 4.21
C LEU A 18 40.59 -30.69 3.36
N PHE A 19 40.92 -30.79 2.07
CA PHE A 19 41.01 -29.63 1.17
C PHE A 19 39.66 -29.18 0.57
N PHE A 20 38.63 -30.02 0.59
CA PHE A 20 37.28 -29.64 0.14
C PHE A 20 36.43 -28.96 1.23
N GLY A 21 36.89 -28.91 2.48
CA GLY A 21 36.15 -28.34 3.60
C GLY A 21 36.36 -26.83 3.84
N LEU A 22 37.30 -26.17 3.14
CA LEU A 22 37.67 -24.78 3.43
C LEU A 22 37.30 -23.79 2.31
N ALA A 23 36.80 -24.26 1.15
CA ALA A 23 36.36 -23.38 0.06
C ALA A 23 34.89 -22.94 0.17
N SER A 24 34.09 -23.59 1.03
CA SER A 24 32.64 -23.32 1.17
C SER A 24 32.29 -22.13 2.07
N CYS A 25 33.27 -21.44 2.65
CA CYS A 25 33.02 -20.24 3.45
C CYS A 25 33.11 -18.92 2.66
N ALA A 26 33.57 -18.96 1.39
CA ALA A 26 33.74 -17.74 0.58
C ALA A 26 32.46 -17.30 -0.15
N GLU A 27 31.55 -18.23 -0.48
CA GLU A 27 30.30 -17.90 -1.21
C GLU A 27 29.13 -17.55 -0.29
N THR A 28 29.20 -17.91 0.99
CA THR A 28 28.12 -17.61 1.95
C THR A 28 27.99 -16.12 2.22
N SER A 29 29.10 -15.37 2.20
CA SER A 29 29.15 -13.92 2.42
C SER A 29 28.46 -13.14 1.29
N SER A 30 28.62 -13.57 0.03
CA SER A 30 28.00 -12.94 -1.14
C SER A 30 26.53 -13.35 -1.29
N LEU A 31 26.19 -14.60 -0.98
CA LEU A 31 24.81 -15.10 -0.99
C LEU A 31 23.97 -14.45 0.13
N MET A 32 24.47 -14.45 1.37
CA MET A 32 23.80 -13.82 2.52
C MET A 32 23.70 -12.30 2.33
N GLY A 33 24.74 -11.66 1.78
CA GLY A 33 24.69 -10.25 1.37
C GLY A 33 23.64 -9.97 0.30
N ASN A 34 23.54 -10.82 -0.73
CA ASN A 34 22.50 -10.71 -1.77
C ASN A 34 21.09 -10.90 -1.20
N HIS A 35 20.87 -11.88 -0.33
CA HIS A 35 19.57 -12.09 0.31
C HIS A 35 19.19 -10.95 1.25
N LEU A 36 20.14 -10.41 2.03
CA LEU A 36 19.91 -9.24 2.88
C LEU A 36 19.57 -8.00 2.05
N ASN A 37 20.27 -7.76 0.94
CA ASN A 37 19.96 -6.67 0.02
C ASN A 37 18.56 -6.86 -0.59
N ALA A 38 18.25 -8.05 -1.10
CA ALA A 38 16.93 -8.38 -1.63
C ALA A 38 15.83 -8.15 -0.58
N ALA A 39 16.02 -8.60 0.65
CA ALA A 39 15.06 -8.38 1.75
C ALA A 39 14.86 -6.89 2.06
N GLN A 40 15.93 -6.09 2.05
CA GLN A 40 15.84 -4.63 2.22
C GLN A 40 15.09 -3.97 1.06
N ARG A 41 15.33 -4.40 -0.19
CA ARG A 41 14.60 -3.89 -1.36
C ARG A 41 13.12 -4.23 -1.30
N TYR A 42 12.77 -5.47 -0.96
CA TYR A 42 11.37 -5.87 -0.78
C TYR A 42 10.70 -5.09 0.35
N ARG A 43 11.39 -4.88 1.48
CA ARG A 43 10.87 -4.06 2.59
C ARG A 43 10.64 -2.61 2.17
N GLY A 44 11.57 -2.03 1.41
CA GLY A 44 11.40 -0.68 0.85
C GLY A 44 10.22 -0.60 -0.11
N SER A 45 10.09 -1.59 -0.99
CA SER A 45 8.96 -1.69 -1.92
C SER A 45 7.62 -1.84 -1.20
N ALA A 46 7.54 -2.68 -0.15
CA ALA A 46 6.32 -2.86 0.62
C ALA A 46 5.90 -1.56 1.33
N LYS A 47 6.85 -0.84 1.94
CA LYS A 47 6.58 0.47 2.56
C LYS A 47 6.07 1.50 1.54
N GLN A 48 6.60 1.48 0.32
CA GLN A 48 6.11 2.35 -0.74
C GLN A 48 4.68 1.99 -1.13
N MET A 49 4.39 0.69 -1.32
CA MET A 49 3.02 0.23 -1.60
C MET A 49 2.03 0.59 -0.49
N GLU A 50 2.44 0.47 0.78
CA GLU A 50 1.63 0.89 1.93
C GLU A 50 1.35 2.40 1.90
N LYS A 51 2.38 3.22 1.59
CA LYS A 51 2.23 4.67 1.42
C LYS A 51 1.25 4.99 0.30
N ASP A 52 1.45 4.42 -0.89
CA ASP A 52 0.62 4.66 -2.06
C ASP A 52 -0.84 4.23 -1.81
N ALA A 53 -1.05 3.08 -1.17
CA ALA A 53 -2.39 2.59 -0.83
C ALA A 53 -3.08 3.50 0.19
N ASN A 54 -2.35 3.99 1.20
CA ASN A 54 -2.90 4.91 2.19
C ASN A 54 -3.31 6.24 1.52
N GLU A 55 -2.47 6.81 0.67
CA GLU A 55 -2.78 8.04 -0.08
C GLU A 55 -4.01 7.87 -0.98
N GLN A 56 -4.06 6.80 -1.76
CA GLN A 56 -5.23 6.48 -2.58
C GLN A 56 -6.50 6.33 -1.72
N SER A 57 -6.40 5.66 -0.57
CA SER A 57 -7.55 5.48 0.32
C SER A 57 -8.08 6.80 0.86
N VAL A 58 -7.20 7.74 1.21
CA VAL A 58 -7.59 9.08 1.69
C VAL A 58 -8.31 9.85 0.59
N ILE A 59 -7.77 9.85 -0.64
CA ILE A 59 -8.39 10.49 -1.80
C ILE A 59 -9.77 9.91 -2.06
N LEU A 60 -9.88 8.57 -2.11
CA LEU A 60 -11.15 7.88 -2.36
C LEU A 60 -12.19 8.13 -1.26
N ASN A 61 -11.76 8.25 0.00
CA ASN A 61 -12.64 8.58 1.11
C ASN A 61 -13.24 9.98 0.96
N HIS A 62 -12.43 10.97 0.58
CA HIS A 62 -12.92 12.32 0.30
C HIS A 62 -13.88 12.37 -0.88
N LEU A 63 -13.57 11.67 -1.99
CA LEU A 63 -14.48 11.58 -3.15
C LEU A 63 -15.79 10.89 -2.79
N SER A 64 -15.73 9.83 -1.97
CA SER A 64 -16.93 9.13 -1.47
C SER A 64 -17.79 10.05 -0.61
N ALA A 65 -17.18 10.83 0.29
CA ALA A 65 -17.89 11.81 1.10
C ALA A 65 -18.53 12.91 0.23
N ALA A 66 -17.79 13.45 -0.74
CA ALA A 66 -18.30 14.45 -1.68
C ALA A 66 -19.55 13.96 -2.42
N ASN A 67 -19.51 12.72 -2.93
CA ASN A 67 -20.65 12.12 -3.63
C ASN A 67 -21.88 11.97 -2.71
N LYS A 68 -21.68 11.56 -1.45
CA LYS A 68 -22.78 11.44 -0.48
C LYS A 68 -23.45 12.78 -0.20
N TYR A 69 -22.65 13.84 0.01
CA TYR A 69 -23.19 15.19 0.20
C TYR A 69 -23.93 15.69 -1.06
N ALA A 70 -23.36 15.50 -2.25
CA ALA A 70 -24.03 15.90 -3.50
C ALA A 70 -25.39 15.21 -3.67
N ASN A 71 -25.48 13.91 -3.38
CA ASN A 71 -26.74 13.17 -3.44
C ASN A 71 -27.75 13.62 -2.38
N ALA A 72 -27.29 13.96 -1.17
CA ALA A 72 -28.14 14.56 -0.14
C ALA A 72 -28.70 15.91 -0.61
N GLY A 73 -27.87 16.76 -1.22
CA GLY A 73 -28.29 18.03 -1.81
C GLY A 73 -29.36 17.83 -2.89
N LEU A 74 -29.16 16.89 -3.82
CA LEU A 74 -30.17 16.55 -4.84
C LEU A 74 -31.49 16.07 -4.24
N THR A 75 -31.43 15.23 -3.21
CA THR A 75 -32.64 14.74 -2.51
C THR A 75 -33.39 15.88 -1.82
N ARG A 76 -32.66 16.84 -1.24
CA ARG A 76 -33.26 18.05 -0.64
C ARG A 76 -33.88 18.97 -1.68
N LEU A 77 -33.30 19.09 -2.88
CA LEU A 77 -33.94 19.82 -3.98
C LEU A 77 -35.28 19.19 -4.39
N GLN A 78 -35.34 17.85 -4.44
CA GLN A 78 -36.60 17.13 -4.71
C GLN A 78 -37.63 17.41 -3.61
N SER A 79 -37.23 17.30 -2.34
CA SER A 79 -38.08 17.64 -1.19
C SER A 79 -38.58 19.10 -1.24
N ALA A 80 -37.71 20.04 -1.61
CA ALA A 80 -38.07 21.45 -1.77
C ALA A 80 -39.11 21.66 -2.87
N SER A 81 -39.00 20.92 -3.98
CA SER A 81 -39.99 20.92 -5.06
C SER A 81 -41.36 20.46 -4.56
N GLU A 82 -41.42 19.33 -3.86
CA GLU A 82 -42.66 18.79 -3.28
C GLU A 82 -43.30 19.79 -2.30
N TYR A 83 -42.52 20.41 -1.41
CA TYR A 83 -43.04 21.46 -0.54
C TYR A 83 -43.54 22.68 -1.30
N GLY A 84 -42.91 23.02 -2.43
CA GLY A 84 -43.37 24.07 -3.33
C GLY A 84 -44.74 23.77 -3.93
N GLU A 85 -44.93 22.54 -4.41
CA GLU A 85 -46.21 22.07 -4.97
C GLU A 85 -47.33 22.02 -3.92
N LEU A 86 -46.99 21.71 -2.66
CA LEU A 86 -47.92 21.75 -1.53
C LEU A 86 -48.23 23.15 -1.01
N GLY A 87 -47.66 24.21 -1.61
CA GLY A 87 -47.86 25.58 -1.16
C GLY A 87 -47.20 25.88 0.19
N ASN A 88 -46.11 25.18 0.53
CA ASN A 88 -45.34 25.35 1.75
C ASN A 88 -43.96 26.00 1.46
N PRO A 89 -43.92 27.30 1.13
CA PRO A 89 -42.70 27.97 0.72
C PRO A 89 -41.65 28.06 1.84
N ALA A 90 -42.08 28.05 3.11
CA ALA A 90 -41.16 28.08 4.25
C ALA A 90 -40.32 26.80 4.32
N GLN A 91 -40.95 25.63 4.20
CA GLN A 91 -40.22 24.36 4.17
C GLN A 91 -39.41 24.19 2.88
N ALA A 92 -39.95 24.60 1.73
CA ALA A 92 -39.21 24.59 0.48
C ALA A 92 -37.92 25.42 0.57
N SER A 93 -37.99 26.64 1.11
CA SER A 93 -36.83 27.50 1.33
C SER A 93 -35.81 26.89 2.28
N ASN A 94 -36.27 26.22 3.35
CA ASN A 94 -35.39 25.53 4.29
C ASN A 94 -34.63 24.38 3.61
N GLU A 95 -35.32 23.59 2.79
CA GLU A 95 -34.70 22.49 2.06
C GLU A 95 -33.72 22.98 0.98
N TYR A 96 -34.04 24.06 0.26
CA TYR A 96 -33.07 24.71 -0.65
C TYR A 96 -31.82 25.20 0.08
N HIS A 97 -31.97 25.80 1.27
CA HIS A 97 -30.83 26.25 2.06
C HIS A 97 -29.92 25.09 2.46
N LYS A 98 -30.50 24.02 3.02
CA LYS A 98 -29.77 22.80 3.37
C LYS A 98 -29.15 22.10 2.15
N ALA A 99 -29.79 22.16 0.99
CA ALA A 99 -29.21 21.63 -0.25
C ALA A 99 -27.93 22.41 -0.63
N SER A 100 -27.96 23.74 -0.48
CA SER A 100 -26.78 24.58 -0.70
C SER A 100 -25.64 24.24 0.27
N GLU A 101 -25.95 23.97 1.54
CA GLU A 101 -24.96 23.52 2.53
C GLU A 101 -24.32 22.18 2.12
N ASP A 102 -25.14 21.21 1.70
CA ASP A 102 -24.65 19.92 1.21
C ASP A 102 -23.73 20.09 -0.01
N PHE A 103 -24.11 20.90 -1.00
CA PHE A 103 -23.25 21.13 -2.16
C PHE A 103 -21.94 21.84 -1.79
N THR A 104 -21.98 22.71 -0.77
CA THR A 104 -20.78 23.37 -0.24
C THR A 104 -19.85 22.34 0.42
N GLN A 105 -20.39 21.42 1.20
CA GLN A 105 -19.61 20.31 1.78
C GLN A 105 -19.06 19.38 0.70
N ALA A 106 -19.86 19.06 -0.33
CA ALA A 106 -19.42 18.25 -1.46
C ALA A 106 -18.24 18.88 -2.20
N ALA A 107 -18.28 20.20 -2.43
CA ALA A 107 -17.19 20.95 -3.03
C ALA A 107 -15.94 20.95 -2.14
N ALA A 108 -16.11 21.16 -0.83
CA ALA A 108 -15.00 21.15 0.13
C ALA A 108 -14.29 19.78 0.17
N GLU A 109 -15.04 18.68 0.22
CA GLU A 109 -14.47 17.32 0.18
C GLU A 109 -13.80 17.01 -1.18
N SER A 110 -14.38 17.48 -2.29
CA SER A 110 -13.76 17.36 -3.62
C SER A 110 -12.42 18.11 -3.68
N GLN A 111 -12.34 19.29 -3.08
CA GLN A 111 -11.11 20.06 -3.02
C GLN A 111 -10.04 19.38 -2.15
N LYS A 112 -10.43 18.75 -1.04
CA LYS A 112 -9.51 17.94 -0.23
C LYS A 112 -8.95 16.76 -1.02
N ALA A 113 -9.78 16.08 -1.82
CA ALA A 113 -9.31 14.99 -2.69
C ALA A 113 -8.25 15.43 -3.71
N ILE A 114 -8.35 16.67 -4.22
CA ILE A 114 -7.36 17.26 -5.15
C ILE A 114 -6.10 17.74 -4.39
N GLY A 115 -6.27 18.27 -3.17
CA GLY A 115 -5.19 18.81 -2.34
C GLY A 115 -4.34 17.76 -1.62
N VAL A 116 -4.77 16.50 -1.56
CA VAL A 116 -3.94 15.37 -1.10
C VAL A 116 -3.00 14.95 -2.25
N THR A 117 -1.93 15.70 -2.48
CA THR A 117 -0.84 15.29 -3.37
C THR A 117 0.11 14.30 -2.66
N PRO A 118 0.63 13.27 -3.35
CA PRO A 118 1.54 12.23 -2.81
C PRO A 118 2.95 12.71 -2.42
#